data_AF-A0A8X6HMG0-F1
#
_entry.id   AF-A0A8X6HMG0-F1
#
_cell.length_a   1.000
_cell.length_b   1.000
_cell.length_c   1.000
_cell.angle_alpha   90.00
_cell.angle_beta   90.00
_cell.angle_gamma   90.00
#
_symmetry.space_group_name_H-M   'P 1'
#
loop_
_entity.id
_entity.type
_entity.pdbx_description
1 polymer ?
#
loop_
_entity_poly.entity_id
_entity_poly.type
_entity_poly.pdbx_seq_one_letter_code
_entity_poly.pdbx_strand_id
1 'polypeptide(L)'
;INFSHLCGLLLSFYFTKNIKSLLSTGESSSKNALFHRYLMTIRHIQKWYEGNVWDVNDPAHRSISIVRSMHARIGQKMAALNDGIVYVSQWDMAITQWAFVGPIVLFRSRVGLHGCSDEDYDAVIHFWRTIGYLLGIEDKYNLCQGTYDQVVRACEGVLHKEYKVRMIEADPLSVRMGKSVVEAMHMMDELLTWPSLSTYIHELADIPCPDTMGLVDWICHNLMRFMMLYVLKVERCRLMFNDLVRWRLDKADQKDLELMKGLRRSNNPSTVNAG
;
A
#
# COMPACT_ATOMS: atom_id res chain seq x y z
N ILE A 1 -5.12 10.29 1.82
CA ILE A 1 -4.55 9.39 0.79
C ILE A 1 -3.78 8.21 1.39
N ASN A 2 -2.76 8.40 2.25
CA ASN A 2 -1.98 7.28 2.83
C ASN A 2 -2.82 6.14 3.44
N PHE A 3 -3.86 6.47 4.21
CA PHE A 3 -4.77 5.46 4.78
C PHE A 3 -5.48 4.63 3.70
N SER A 4 -5.95 5.28 2.64
CA SER A 4 -6.56 4.62 1.46
C SER A 4 -5.59 3.63 0.81
N HIS A 5 -4.33 4.01 0.63
CA HIS A 5 -3.30 3.12 0.09
C HIS A 5 -2.97 1.95 1.03
N LEU A 6 -2.96 2.18 2.35
CA LEU A 6 -2.80 1.09 3.32
C LEU A 6 -3.93 0.08 3.22
N CYS A 7 -5.20 0.53 3.17
CA CYS A 7 -6.34 -0.36 3.00
C CYS A 7 -6.23 -1.20 1.71
N GLY A 8 -5.91 -0.57 0.59
CA GLY A 8 -5.77 -1.30 -0.68
C GLY A 8 -4.56 -2.22 -0.73
N LEU A 9 -3.45 -1.85 -0.09
CA LEU A 9 -2.29 -2.72 0.08
C LEU A 9 -2.66 -3.98 0.87
N LEU A 10 -3.37 -3.84 2.00
CA LEU A 10 -3.80 -4.99 2.79
C LEU A 10 -4.75 -5.90 1.99
N LEU A 11 -5.68 -5.30 1.25
CA LEU A 11 -6.54 -6.03 0.32
C LEU A 11 -5.73 -6.78 -0.75
N SER A 12 -4.62 -6.21 -1.23
CA SER A 12 -3.78 -6.84 -2.26
C SER A 12 -3.05 -8.11 -1.78
N PHE A 13 -2.87 -8.28 -0.47
CA PHE A 13 -2.25 -9.49 0.09
C PHE A 13 -3.13 -10.73 -0.09
N TYR A 14 -4.44 -10.60 -0.32
CA TYR A 14 -5.27 -11.76 -0.65
C TYR A 14 -4.93 -12.39 -2.01
N PHE A 15 -4.06 -11.77 -2.81
CA PHE A 15 -3.48 -12.37 -4.01
C PHE A 15 -2.18 -13.11 -3.69
N THR A 16 -2.27 -14.40 -3.35
CA THR A 16 -1.12 -15.23 -2.92
C THR A 16 0.05 -15.24 -3.91
N LYS A 17 -0.22 -15.12 -5.23
CA LYS A 17 0.83 -15.01 -6.26
C LYS A 17 1.71 -13.76 -6.07
N ASN A 18 1.11 -12.63 -5.68
CA ASN A 18 1.84 -11.40 -5.40
C ASN A 18 2.69 -11.57 -4.14
N ILE A 19 2.17 -12.22 -3.11
CA ILE A 19 2.95 -12.53 -1.89
C ILE A 19 4.16 -13.39 -2.19
N LYS A 20 4.02 -14.44 -3.00
CA LYS A 20 5.18 -15.28 -3.39
C LYS A 20 6.29 -14.43 -4.01
N SER A 21 5.94 -13.47 -4.85
CA SER A 21 6.89 -12.51 -5.43
C SER A 21 7.53 -11.64 -4.34
N LEU A 22 6.75 -11.10 -3.39
CA LEU A 22 7.25 -10.28 -2.29
C LEU A 22 8.20 -11.06 -1.37
N LEU A 23 7.86 -12.31 -1.00
CA LEU A 23 8.67 -13.15 -0.13
C LEU A 23 9.99 -13.55 -0.78
N SER A 24 9.98 -13.79 -2.10
CA SER A 24 11.18 -14.16 -2.84
C SER A 24 12.26 -13.07 -2.88
N THR A 25 11.94 -11.82 -2.49
CA THR A 25 12.94 -10.75 -2.42
C THR A 25 13.85 -10.86 -1.20
N GLY A 26 13.45 -11.60 -0.15
CA GLY A 26 14.15 -11.64 1.14
C GLY A 26 13.86 -10.43 2.05
N GLU A 27 13.32 -9.34 1.49
CA GLU A 27 12.95 -8.08 2.16
C GLU A 27 11.66 -8.17 2.99
N SER A 28 11.29 -9.38 3.42
CA SER A 28 10.09 -9.66 4.21
C SER A 28 10.36 -10.73 5.27
N SER A 29 11.63 -10.94 5.58
CA SER A 29 12.13 -11.96 6.52
C SER A 29 12.02 -11.55 8.00
N SER A 30 11.86 -10.26 8.28
CA SER A 30 11.76 -9.74 9.66
C SER A 30 10.84 -8.52 9.74
N LYS A 31 10.40 -8.21 10.96
CA LYS A 31 9.60 -7.01 11.27
C LYS A 31 10.28 -5.71 10.83
N ASN A 32 11.60 -5.59 11.02
CA ASN A 32 12.36 -4.41 10.61
C ASN A 32 12.49 -4.32 9.08
N ALA A 33 12.72 -5.44 8.39
CA ALA A 33 12.76 -5.47 6.93
C ALA A 33 11.40 -5.08 6.31
N LEU A 34 10.30 -5.59 6.88
CA LEU A 34 8.95 -5.20 6.47
C LEU A 34 8.70 -3.71 6.71
N PHE A 35 9.08 -3.19 7.88
CA PHE A 35 8.95 -1.77 8.19
C PHE A 35 9.69 -0.90 7.18
N HIS A 36 10.96 -1.20 6.91
CA HIS A 36 11.75 -0.53 5.90
C HIS A 36 11.07 -0.55 4.52
N ARG A 37 10.64 -1.75 4.08
CA ARG A 37 10.00 -1.96 2.77
C ARG A 37 8.76 -1.08 2.59
N TYR A 38 7.85 -1.06 3.57
CA TYR A 38 6.60 -0.33 3.44
C TYR A 38 6.77 1.17 3.68
N LEU A 39 7.71 1.57 4.52
CA LEU A 39 8.09 2.98 4.65
C LEU A 39 8.69 3.51 3.34
N MET A 40 9.59 2.77 2.71
CA MET A 40 10.12 3.10 1.38
C MET A 40 9.02 3.18 0.32
N THR A 41 8.02 2.29 0.38
CA THR A 41 6.86 2.34 -0.52
C THR A 41 6.07 3.65 -0.34
N ILE A 42 5.80 4.07 0.90
CA ILE A 42 5.16 5.36 1.19
C ILE A 42 6.00 6.51 0.62
N ARG A 43 7.32 6.50 0.84
CA ARG A 43 8.21 7.56 0.33
C ARG A 43 8.31 7.58 -1.20
N HIS A 44 8.24 6.44 -1.88
CA HIS A 44 8.17 6.38 -3.34
C HIS A 44 6.90 7.07 -3.85
N ILE A 45 5.75 6.74 -3.26
CA ILE A 45 4.44 7.29 -3.65
C ILE A 45 4.35 8.78 -3.36
N GLN A 46 4.83 9.25 -2.19
CA GLN A 46 4.87 10.68 -1.88
C GLN A 46 5.68 11.47 -2.91
N LYS A 47 6.85 10.98 -3.30
CA LYS A 47 7.65 11.61 -4.37
C LYS A 47 6.89 11.71 -5.67
N TRP A 48 6.07 10.71 -6.02
CA TRP A 48 5.28 10.75 -7.26
C TRP A 48 4.19 11.81 -7.20
N TYR A 49 3.52 11.97 -6.05
CA TYR A 49 2.50 13.00 -5.85
C TYR A 49 3.07 14.42 -5.77
N GLU A 50 4.28 14.58 -5.23
CA GLU A 50 4.87 15.88 -4.89
C GLU A 50 5.85 16.40 -5.95
N GLY A 51 6.38 15.54 -6.82
CA GLY A 51 7.37 15.89 -7.84
C GLY A 51 6.90 15.67 -9.28
N ASN A 52 7.76 15.98 -10.25
CA ASN A 52 7.45 15.83 -11.67
C ASN A 52 7.94 14.48 -12.21
N VAL A 53 7.03 13.51 -12.38
CA VAL A 53 7.36 12.18 -12.90
C VAL A 53 7.79 12.14 -14.37
N TRP A 54 7.63 13.25 -15.10
CA TRP A 54 8.03 13.37 -16.52
C TRP A 54 9.39 14.04 -16.71
N ASP A 55 9.90 14.75 -15.71
CA ASP A 55 11.24 15.33 -15.76
C ASP A 55 12.27 14.30 -15.31
N VAL A 56 13.12 13.88 -16.24
CA VAL A 56 14.18 12.88 -16.01
C VAL A 56 15.18 13.26 -14.91
N ASN A 57 15.27 14.55 -14.58
CA ASN A 57 16.14 15.06 -13.51
C ASN A 57 15.45 15.11 -12.15
N ASP A 58 14.12 15.00 -12.11
CA ASP A 58 13.34 15.06 -10.88
C ASP A 58 13.46 13.74 -10.08
N PRO A 59 13.62 13.79 -8.75
CA PRO A 59 13.60 12.61 -7.89
C PRO A 59 12.37 11.70 -8.07
N ALA A 60 11.22 12.24 -8.46
CA ALA A 60 9.99 11.50 -8.75
C ALA A 60 10.15 10.58 -9.98
N HIS A 61 10.73 11.08 -11.07
CA HIS A 61 11.00 10.26 -12.25
C HIS A 61 12.01 9.14 -11.96
N ARG A 62 13.07 9.46 -11.21
CA ARG A 62 14.05 8.46 -10.76
C ARG A 62 13.38 7.39 -9.89
N SER A 63 12.50 7.82 -8.98
CA SER A 63 11.71 6.93 -8.12
C SER A 63 10.86 5.95 -8.94
N ILE A 64 10.15 6.43 -9.96
CA ILE A 64 9.37 5.59 -10.89
C ILE A 64 10.26 4.59 -11.63
N SER A 65 11.39 5.04 -12.18
CA SER A 65 12.32 4.19 -12.91
C SER A 65 12.91 3.07 -12.05
N ILE A 66 13.20 3.37 -10.77
CA ILE A 66 13.64 2.38 -9.79
C ILE A 66 12.55 1.33 -9.57
N VAL A 67 11.30 1.73 -9.31
CA VAL A 67 10.20 0.80 -9.03
C VAL A 67 9.87 -0.05 -10.26
N ARG A 68 9.86 0.54 -11.46
CA ARG A 68 9.72 -0.22 -12.73
C ARG A 68 10.79 -1.29 -12.86
N SER A 69 12.05 -0.93 -12.58
CA SER A 69 13.18 -1.86 -12.65
C SER A 69 13.08 -2.96 -11.60
N MET A 70 12.58 -2.66 -10.40
CA MET A 70 12.32 -3.65 -9.36
C MET A 70 11.27 -4.67 -9.81
N HIS A 71 10.14 -4.22 -10.39
CA HIS A 71 9.10 -5.09 -10.93
C HIS A 71 9.61 -5.97 -12.09
N ALA A 72 10.37 -5.41 -13.02
CA ALA A 72 10.96 -6.18 -14.12
C ALA A 72 11.94 -7.25 -13.60
N ARG A 73 12.82 -6.88 -12.67
CA ARG A 73 13.82 -7.80 -12.10
C ARG A 73 13.17 -8.94 -11.32
N ILE A 74 12.14 -8.67 -10.52
CA ILE A 74 11.45 -9.73 -9.79
C ILE A 74 10.65 -10.62 -10.74
N GLY A 75 10.01 -10.07 -11.77
CA GLY A 75 9.35 -10.85 -12.82
C GLY A 75 10.32 -11.82 -13.50
N GLN A 76 11.50 -11.34 -13.91
CA GLN A 76 12.56 -12.18 -14.50
C GLN A 76 13.08 -13.25 -13.54
N LYS A 77 13.35 -12.88 -12.27
CA LYS A 77 13.80 -13.81 -11.24
C LYS A 77 12.78 -14.94 -11.03
N MET A 78 11.50 -14.60 -10.97
CA MET A 78 10.44 -15.58 -10.75
C MET A 78 10.19 -16.44 -11.99
N ALA A 79 10.32 -15.89 -13.20
CA ALA A 79 10.22 -16.67 -14.44
C ALA A 79 11.30 -17.76 -14.53
N ALA A 80 12.49 -17.52 -13.96
CA ALA A 80 13.57 -18.51 -13.91
C ALA A 80 13.25 -19.76 -13.07
N LEU A 81 12.17 -19.75 -12.28
CA LEU A 81 11.70 -20.94 -11.57
C LEU A 81 11.11 -22.00 -12.52
N ASN A 82 10.71 -21.61 -13.74
CA ASN A 82 10.11 -22.50 -14.75
C ASN A 82 8.93 -23.32 -14.22
N ASP A 83 8.11 -22.74 -13.32
CA ASP A 83 6.95 -23.39 -12.68
C ASP A 83 5.64 -23.23 -13.47
N GLY A 84 5.70 -22.65 -14.68
CA GLY A 84 4.55 -22.38 -15.53
C GLY A 84 3.71 -21.17 -15.10
N ILE A 85 4.12 -20.41 -14.09
CA ILE A 85 3.38 -19.24 -13.57
C ILE A 85 4.00 -17.95 -14.13
N VAL A 86 3.15 -17.07 -14.68
CA VAL A 86 3.55 -15.72 -15.06
C VAL A 86 3.40 -14.78 -13.86
N TYR A 87 4.54 -14.40 -13.28
CA TYR A 87 4.63 -13.43 -12.19
C TYR A 87 4.83 -12.02 -12.72
N VAL A 88 4.26 -11.02 -12.02
CA VAL A 88 4.31 -9.60 -12.40
C VAL A 88 3.82 -9.38 -13.84
N SER A 89 2.75 -10.08 -14.19
CA SER A 89 2.03 -9.90 -15.45
C SER A 89 1.35 -8.53 -15.50
N GLN A 90 0.87 -8.13 -16.70
CA GLN A 90 0.04 -6.94 -16.86
C GLN A 90 -1.19 -6.95 -15.94
N TRP A 91 -1.77 -8.12 -15.70
CA TRP A 91 -2.85 -8.31 -14.73
C TRP A 91 -2.40 -8.03 -13.29
N ASP A 92 -1.23 -8.54 -12.88
CA ASP A 92 -0.71 -8.30 -11.51
C ASP A 92 -0.38 -6.82 -11.29
N MET A 93 0.12 -6.15 -12.32
CA MET A 93 0.36 -4.71 -12.31
C MET A 93 -0.95 -3.92 -12.23
N ALA A 94 -1.99 -4.30 -12.96
CA ALA A 94 -3.31 -3.67 -12.89
C ALA A 94 -3.99 -3.87 -11.53
N ILE A 95 -3.91 -5.07 -10.94
CA ILE A 95 -4.38 -5.34 -9.57
C ILE A 95 -3.57 -4.54 -8.54
N THR A 96 -2.27 -4.37 -8.76
CA THR A 96 -1.44 -3.50 -7.91
C THR A 96 -1.86 -2.03 -8.04
N GLN A 97 -2.20 -1.56 -9.26
CA GLN A 97 -2.76 -0.22 -9.46
C GLN A 97 -4.12 -0.07 -8.76
N TRP A 98 -4.97 -1.10 -8.78
CA TRP A 98 -6.23 -1.11 -8.02
C TRP A 98 -5.98 -0.87 -6.53
N ALA A 99 -4.95 -1.46 -5.94
CA ALA A 99 -4.62 -1.26 -4.53
C ALA A 99 -4.36 0.22 -4.16
N PHE A 100 -3.94 1.05 -5.11
CA PHE A 100 -3.72 2.47 -4.86
C PHE A 100 -4.93 3.35 -5.21
N VAL A 101 -5.75 2.95 -6.18
CA VAL A 101 -6.84 3.77 -6.73
C VAL A 101 -8.23 3.32 -6.29
N GLY A 102 -8.47 2.01 -6.22
CA GLY A 102 -9.76 1.42 -5.88
C GLY A 102 -10.34 2.01 -4.59
N PRO A 103 -9.61 1.98 -3.46
CA PRO A 103 -10.15 2.53 -2.22
C PRO A 103 -10.45 4.05 -2.27
N ILE A 104 -9.72 4.81 -3.09
CA ILE A 104 -9.96 6.26 -3.26
C ILE A 104 -11.31 6.49 -3.93
N VAL A 105 -11.57 5.78 -5.03
CA VAL A 105 -12.77 6.00 -5.85
C VAL A 105 -14.01 5.30 -5.32
N LEU A 106 -13.85 4.13 -4.67
CA LEU A 106 -14.96 3.32 -4.16
C LEU A 106 -15.38 3.71 -2.74
N PHE A 107 -14.44 4.14 -1.90
CA PHE A 107 -14.68 4.27 -0.46
C PHE A 107 -14.48 5.68 0.09
N ARG A 108 -14.31 6.69 -0.77
CA ARG A 108 -14.18 8.14 -0.49
C ARG A 108 -14.21 8.51 1.01
N SER A 109 -15.40 8.76 1.56
CA SER A 109 -15.60 9.21 2.95
C SER A 109 -15.16 8.18 4.01
N ARG A 110 -15.22 6.89 3.70
CA ARG A 110 -14.76 5.78 4.55
C ARG A 110 -13.24 5.64 4.58
N VAL A 111 -12.50 6.31 3.70
CA VAL A 111 -11.03 6.40 3.77
C VAL A 111 -10.54 7.82 4.08
N GLY A 112 -11.44 8.65 4.63
CA GLY A 112 -11.12 10.00 5.11
C GLY A 112 -10.98 11.06 4.01
N LEU A 113 -11.40 10.76 2.77
CA LEU A 113 -11.42 11.73 1.67
C LEU A 113 -12.74 12.48 1.69
N HIS A 114 -12.70 13.73 2.14
CA HIS A 114 -13.85 14.64 2.23
C HIS A 114 -13.52 15.97 1.58
N GLY A 115 -14.53 16.59 0.96
CA GLY A 115 -14.39 17.91 0.34
C GLY A 115 -13.65 17.89 -1.01
N CYS A 116 -13.46 16.72 -1.62
CA CYS A 116 -12.93 16.60 -2.98
C CYS A 116 -14.07 16.76 -4.00
N SER A 117 -13.83 17.51 -5.07
CA SER A 117 -14.75 17.63 -6.20
C SER A 117 -14.61 16.44 -7.16
N ASP A 118 -15.51 16.32 -8.14
CA ASP A 118 -15.39 15.29 -9.17
C ASP A 118 -14.13 15.52 -10.03
N GLU A 119 -13.72 16.78 -10.25
CA GLU A 119 -12.47 17.12 -10.93
C GLU A 119 -11.23 16.64 -10.14
N ASP A 120 -11.25 16.71 -8.80
CA ASP A 120 -10.16 16.17 -7.98
C ASP A 120 -10.02 14.65 -8.18
N TYR A 121 -11.14 13.94 -8.27
CA TYR A 121 -11.13 12.50 -8.51
C TYR A 121 -10.67 12.16 -9.93
N ASP A 122 -11.11 12.91 -10.94
CA ASP A 122 -10.61 12.79 -12.32
C ASP A 122 -9.11 13.05 -12.40
N ALA A 123 -8.60 14.06 -11.67
CA ALA A 123 -7.18 14.35 -11.60
C ALA A 123 -6.38 13.21 -10.97
N VAL A 124 -6.87 12.61 -9.88
CA VAL A 124 -6.22 11.45 -9.25
C VAL A 124 -6.24 10.21 -10.16
N ILE A 125 -7.35 9.96 -10.87
CA ILE A 125 -7.43 8.87 -11.86
C ILE A 125 -6.45 9.12 -12.99
N HIS A 126 -6.39 10.34 -13.54
CA HIS A 126 -5.45 10.70 -14.58
C HIS A 126 -4.00 10.52 -14.11
N PHE A 127 -3.68 10.98 -12.91
CA PHE A 127 -2.37 10.80 -12.29
C PHE A 127 -2.02 9.30 -12.24
N TRP A 128 -2.87 8.45 -11.66
CA TRP A 128 -2.57 7.02 -11.56
C TRP A 128 -2.57 6.30 -12.91
N ARG A 129 -3.30 6.79 -13.92
CA ARG A 129 -3.17 6.35 -15.31
C ARG A 129 -1.76 6.59 -15.82
N THR A 130 -1.22 7.81 -15.62
CA THR A 130 0.16 8.12 -16.04
C THR A 130 1.21 7.33 -15.26
N ILE A 131 1.00 7.12 -13.96
CA ILE A 131 1.89 6.29 -13.14
C ILE A 131 1.88 4.84 -13.65
N GLY A 132 0.71 4.30 -13.96
CA GLY A 132 0.58 2.96 -14.53
C GLY A 132 1.32 2.81 -15.86
N TYR A 133 1.16 3.77 -16.76
CA TYR A 133 1.90 3.82 -18.02
C TYR A 133 3.42 3.85 -17.80
N LEU A 134 3.91 4.74 -16.93
CA LEU A 134 5.33 4.87 -16.65
C LEU A 134 5.92 3.62 -15.99
N LEU A 135 5.14 2.91 -15.15
CA LEU A 135 5.51 1.63 -14.56
C LEU A 135 5.44 0.44 -15.55
N GLY A 136 4.94 0.66 -16.77
CA GLY A 136 4.94 -0.32 -17.86
C GLY A 136 3.63 -1.08 -18.03
N ILE A 137 2.51 -0.58 -17.49
CA ILE A 137 1.18 -1.10 -17.82
C ILE A 137 0.80 -0.62 -19.22
N GLU A 138 0.47 -1.54 -20.13
CA GLU A 138 -0.04 -1.18 -21.46
C GLU A 138 -1.41 -0.49 -21.32
N ASP A 139 -1.69 0.52 -22.14
CA ASP A 139 -2.90 1.35 -22.01
C ASP A 139 -4.22 0.54 -22.00
N LYS A 140 -4.28 -0.56 -22.77
CA LYS A 140 -5.44 -1.47 -22.80
C LYS A 140 -5.67 -2.25 -21.50
N TYR A 141 -4.64 -2.38 -20.64
CA TYR A 141 -4.71 -3.06 -19.35
C TYR A 141 -4.67 -2.08 -18.16
N ASN A 142 -4.48 -0.79 -18.42
CA ASN A 142 -4.41 0.24 -17.40
C ASN A 142 -5.81 0.45 -16.79
N LEU A 143 -5.95 0.14 -15.50
CA LEU A 143 -7.24 0.20 -14.80
C LEU A 143 -7.80 1.62 -14.75
N CYS A 144 -6.93 2.63 -14.79
CA CYS A 144 -7.30 4.03 -14.77
C CYS A 144 -7.59 4.61 -16.18
N GLN A 145 -7.69 3.75 -17.20
CA GLN A 145 -8.07 4.15 -18.55
C GLN A 145 -9.59 4.39 -18.65
N GLY A 146 -9.98 5.51 -19.25
CA GLY A 146 -11.38 5.87 -19.49
C GLY A 146 -11.86 7.07 -18.67
N THR A 147 -13.18 7.22 -18.59
CA THR A 147 -13.85 8.25 -17.76
C THR A 147 -13.97 7.81 -16.30
N TYR A 148 -14.29 8.74 -15.40
CA TYR A 148 -14.56 8.47 -13.99
C TYR A 148 -15.45 7.22 -13.78
N ASP A 149 -16.65 7.21 -14.39
CA ASP A 149 -17.63 6.13 -14.25
C ASP A 149 -17.15 4.79 -14.81
N GLN A 150 -16.29 4.80 -15.82
CA GLN A 150 -15.71 3.57 -16.37
C GLN A 150 -14.70 2.98 -15.39
N VAL A 151 -13.83 3.82 -14.82
CA VAL A 151 -12.83 3.40 -13.82
C VAL A 151 -13.49 2.94 -12.54
N VAL A 152 -14.52 3.64 -12.04
CA VAL A 152 -15.30 3.20 -10.87
C VAL A 152 -15.91 1.82 -11.11
N ARG A 153 -16.61 1.61 -12.22
CA ARG A 153 -17.21 0.30 -12.53
C ARG A 153 -16.17 -0.81 -12.68
N ALA A 154 -15.00 -0.50 -13.26
CA ALA A 154 -13.91 -1.45 -13.35
C ALA A 154 -13.38 -1.82 -11.95
N CYS A 155 -13.17 -0.82 -11.09
CA CYS A 155 -12.77 -1.01 -9.70
C CYS A 155 -13.79 -1.83 -8.89
N GLU A 156 -15.09 -1.57 -9.05
CA GLU A 156 -16.18 -2.36 -8.44
C GLU A 156 -16.17 -3.81 -8.94
N GLY A 157 -15.99 -4.00 -10.24
CA GLY A 157 -15.89 -5.32 -10.85
C GLY A 157 -14.73 -6.13 -10.28
N VAL A 158 -13.55 -5.51 -10.16
CA VAL A 158 -12.37 -6.13 -9.55
C VAL A 158 -12.59 -6.42 -8.05
N LEU A 159 -13.20 -5.49 -7.30
CA LEU A 159 -13.54 -5.71 -5.89
C LEU A 159 -14.43 -6.95 -5.73
N HIS A 160 -15.51 -7.02 -6.50
CA HIS A 160 -16.51 -8.07 -6.36
C HIS A 160 -16.02 -9.43 -6.87
N LYS A 161 -15.42 -9.46 -8.07
CA LYS A 161 -15.04 -10.70 -8.74
C LYS A 161 -13.72 -11.27 -8.25
N GLU A 162 -12.80 -10.42 -7.77
CA GLU A 162 -11.45 -10.85 -7.42
C GLU A 162 -11.16 -10.75 -5.92
N TYR A 163 -11.34 -9.57 -5.32
CA TYR A 163 -10.98 -9.33 -3.93
C TYR A 163 -11.93 -10.06 -2.97
N LYS A 164 -13.25 -9.88 -3.09
CA LYS A 164 -14.22 -10.52 -2.18
C LYS A 164 -14.07 -12.04 -2.17
N VAL A 165 -13.94 -12.67 -3.34
CA VAL A 165 -13.74 -14.13 -3.47
C VAL A 165 -12.51 -14.58 -2.69
N ARG A 166 -11.36 -13.91 -2.87
CA ARG A 166 -10.11 -14.27 -2.20
C ARG A 166 -10.09 -13.93 -0.71
N MET A 167 -10.87 -12.95 -0.26
CA MET A 167 -11.02 -12.66 1.16
C MET A 167 -11.86 -13.72 1.88
N ILE A 168 -12.92 -14.22 1.23
CA ILE A 168 -13.75 -15.31 1.76
C ILE A 168 -12.94 -16.61 1.82
N GLU A 169 -12.18 -16.90 0.76
CA GLU A 169 -11.33 -18.10 0.65
C GLU A 169 -9.86 -17.79 0.98
N ALA A 170 -9.63 -17.03 2.05
CA ALA A 170 -8.31 -16.50 2.38
C ALA A 170 -7.26 -17.61 2.62
N ASP A 171 -6.17 -17.55 1.86
CA ASP A 171 -4.99 -18.38 2.11
C ASP A 171 -4.33 -17.96 3.44
N PRO A 172 -3.96 -18.92 4.33
CA PRO A 172 -3.25 -18.60 5.58
C PRO A 172 -1.98 -17.76 5.38
N LEU A 173 -1.28 -17.92 4.24
CA LEU A 173 -0.13 -17.11 3.88
C LEU A 173 -0.50 -15.63 3.68
N SER A 174 -1.66 -15.37 3.07
CA SER A 174 -2.19 -14.01 2.89
C SER A 174 -2.48 -13.34 4.22
N VAL A 175 -3.17 -14.04 5.11
CA VAL A 175 -3.48 -13.54 6.46
C VAL A 175 -2.20 -13.28 7.26
N ARG A 176 -1.22 -14.19 7.20
CA ARG A 176 0.08 -14.00 7.87
C ARG A 176 0.82 -12.78 7.33
N MET A 177 0.88 -12.59 6.02
CA MET A 177 1.52 -11.41 5.42
C MET A 177 0.86 -10.12 5.92
N GLY A 178 -0.47 -10.06 5.89
CA GLY A 178 -1.22 -8.92 6.42
C GLY A 178 -0.89 -8.62 7.88
N LYS A 179 -0.90 -9.64 8.75
CA LYS A 179 -0.52 -9.53 10.17
C LYS A 179 0.89 -8.96 10.33
N SER A 180 1.88 -9.57 9.68
CA SER A 180 3.28 -9.14 9.81
C SER A 180 3.52 -7.71 9.32
N VAL A 181 2.82 -7.28 8.26
CA VAL A 181 2.90 -5.90 7.76
C VAL A 181 2.27 -4.92 8.73
N VAL A 182 1.08 -5.24 9.26
CA VAL A 182 0.43 -4.37 10.26
C VAL A 182 1.28 -4.27 11.53
N GLU A 183 1.84 -5.38 12.02
CA GLU A 183 2.74 -5.40 13.16
C GLU A 183 4.01 -4.55 12.93
N ALA A 184 4.54 -4.55 11.70
CA ALA A 184 5.65 -3.70 11.32
C ALA A 184 5.25 -2.22 11.30
N MET A 185 4.12 -1.88 10.66
CA MET A 185 3.60 -0.50 10.57
C MET A 185 3.13 0.05 11.92
N HIS A 186 2.79 -0.81 12.88
CA HIS A 186 2.54 -0.43 14.27
C HIS A 186 3.73 0.33 14.90
N MET A 187 4.95 0.13 14.39
CA MET A 187 6.13 0.88 14.85
C MET A 187 6.12 2.37 14.48
N MET A 188 5.26 2.78 13.54
CA MET A 188 5.01 4.17 13.14
C MET A 188 3.72 4.71 13.77
N ASP A 189 2.67 3.90 13.85
CA ASP A 189 1.36 4.31 14.36
C ASP A 189 0.72 3.18 15.19
N GLU A 190 0.69 3.37 16.50
CA GLU A 190 0.21 2.38 17.46
C GLU A 190 -1.30 2.10 17.34
N LEU A 191 -2.06 2.95 16.63
CA LEU A 191 -3.47 2.69 16.33
C LEU A 191 -3.67 1.58 15.29
N LEU A 192 -2.61 1.18 14.59
CA LEU A 192 -2.65 0.12 13.60
C LEU A 192 -2.50 -1.24 14.29
N THR A 193 -3.61 -1.93 14.51
CA THR A 193 -3.64 -3.32 14.97
C THR A 193 -4.29 -4.20 13.91
N TRP A 194 -3.89 -5.48 13.84
CA TRP A 194 -4.40 -6.39 12.82
C TRP A 194 -5.93 -6.58 12.93
N PRO A 195 -6.51 -6.91 14.11
CA PRO A 195 -7.96 -7.11 14.19
C PRO A 195 -8.75 -5.85 13.81
N SER A 196 -8.25 -4.66 14.17
CA SER A 196 -8.86 -3.39 13.80
C SER A 196 -8.85 -3.16 12.28
N LEU A 197 -7.69 -3.31 11.63
CA LEU A 197 -7.53 -3.08 10.19
C LEU A 197 -8.17 -4.17 9.34
N SER A 198 -8.06 -5.45 9.76
CA SER A 198 -8.74 -6.57 9.11
C SER A 198 -10.25 -6.34 9.12
N THR A 199 -10.83 -6.00 10.28
CA THR A 199 -12.26 -5.66 10.35
C THR A 199 -12.59 -4.49 9.42
N TYR A 200 -11.76 -3.43 9.41
CA TYR A 200 -11.99 -2.27 8.56
C TYR A 200 -12.02 -2.62 7.05
N ILE A 201 -11.05 -3.40 6.55
CA ILE A 201 -11.01 -3.76 5.13
C ILE A 201 -12.13 -4.73 4.73
N HIS A 202 -12.59 -5.60 5.64
CA HIS A 202 -13.77 -6.44 5.42
C HIS A 202 -15.05 -5.62 5.39
N GLU A 203 -15.18 -4.60 6.25
CA GLU A 203 -16.29 -3.63 6.15
C GLU A 203 -16.24 -2.86 4.83
N LEU A 204 -15.06 -2.47 4.33
CA LEU A 204 -14.93 -1.80 3.02
C LEU A 204 -15.41 -2.71 1.90
N ALA A 205 -15.00 -3.98 1.95
CA ALA A 205 -15.41 -5.01 1.00
C ALA A 205 -16.84 -5.53 1.24
N ASP A 206 -17.56 -5.05 2.26
CA ASP A 206 -18.92 -5.49 2.62
C ASP A 206 -19.03 -7.02 2.70
N ILE A 207 -18.18 -7.62 3.54
CA ILE A 207 -18.17 -9.04 3.87
C ILE A 207 -17.89 -9.24 5.37
N PRO A 208 -18.28 -10.37 5.98
CA PRO A 208 -17.96 -10.66 7.37
C PRO A 208 -16.45 -10.78 7.61
N CYS A 209 -15.96 -10.19 8.70
CA CYS A 209 -14.58 -10.37 9.14
C CYS A 209 -14.47 -11.64 10.00
N PRO A 210 -13.53 -12.56 9.73
CA PRO A 210 -13.31 -13.74 10.55
C PRO A 210 -12.52 -13.44 11.85
N ASP A 211 -11.81 -12.31 11.91
CA ASP A 211 -11.03 -11.92 13.09
C ASP A 211 -11.94 -11.36 14.19
N THR A 212 -11.67 -11.75 15.43
CA THR A 212 -12.30 -11.16 16.62
C THR A 212 -11.43 -10.05 17.20
N MET A 213 -12.05 -8.94 17.62
CA MET A 213 -11.34 -7.84 18.27
C MET A 213 -11.33 -7.99 19.79
N GLY A 214 -10.17 -7.77 20.42
CA GLY A 214 -10.10 -7.51 21.86
C GLY A 214 -10.56 -6.08 22.18
N LEU A 215 -10.57 -5.72 23.48
CA LEU A 215 -11.00 -4.38 23.91
C LEU A 215 -10.16 -3.26 23.27
N VAL A 216 -8.82 -3.41 23.26
CA VAL A 216 -7.91 -2.42 22.67
C VAL A 216 -8.15 -2.28 21.16
N ASP A 217 -8.26 -3.40 20.45
CA ASP A 217 -8.53 -3.40 19.00
C ASP A 217 -9.86 -2.75 18.67
N TRP A 218 -10.89 -3.02 19.47
CA TRP A 218 -12.21 -2.41 19.32
C TRP A 218 -12.15 -0.89 19.50
N ILE A 219 -11.38 -0.40 20.48
CA ILE A 219 -11.16 1.04 20.67
C ILE A 219 -10.43 1.62 19.45
N CYS A 220 -9.32 1.01 19.02
CA CYS A 220 -8.56 1.45 17.85
C CYS A 220 -9.44 1.50 16.59
N HIS A 221 -10.25 0.47 16.36
CA HIS A 221 -11.15 0.36 15.22
C HIS A 221 -12.22 1.44 15.22
N ASN A 222 -12.91 1.65 16.35
CA ASN A 222 -13.95 2.66 16.45
C ASN A 222 -13.38 4.08 16.38
N LEU A 223 -12.20 4.33 16.97
CA LEU A 223 -11.51 5.61 16.84
C LEU A 223 -11.13 5.90 15.38
N MET A 224 -10.58 4.90 14.67
CA MET A 224 -10.24 5.01 13.26
C MET A 224 -11.48 5.27 12.40
N ARG A 225 -12.59 4.54 12.62
CA ARG A 225 -13.86 4.77 11.92
C ARG A 225 -14.40 6.17 12.19
N PHE A 226 -14.43 6.57 13.46
CA PHE A 226 -14.90 7.89 13.87
C PHE A 226 -14.07 9.00 13.21
N MET A 227 -12.75 8.83 13.20
CA MET A 227 -11.83 9.76 12.58
C MET A 227 -12.08 9.89 11.07
N MET A 228 -12.10 8.76 10.35
CA MET A 228 -12.29 8.76 8.90
C MET A 228 -13.67 9.30 8.50
N LEU A 229 -14.74 8.92 9.19
CA LEU A 229 -16.11 9.27 8.78
C LEU A 229 -16.56 10.66 9.24
N TYR A 230 -16.06 11.16 10.36
CA TYR A 230 -16.60 12.37 11.00
C TYR A 230 -15.54 13.44 11.23
N VAL A 231 -14.42 13.12 11.88
CA VAL A 231 -13.41 14.14 12.23
C VAL A 231 -12.80 14.76 10.97
N LEU A 232 -12.45 13.94 9.98
CA LEU A 232 -11.85 14.41 8.74
C LEU A 232 -12.85 15.11 7.79
N LYS A 233 -14.12 15.26 8.16
CA LYS A 233 -15.03 16.17 7.42
C LYS A 233 -14.70 17.63 7.65
N VAL A 234 -14.11 17.96 8.80
CA VAL A 234 -13.72 19.32 9.16
C VAL A 234 -12.34 19.62 8.57
N GLU A 235 -12.23 20.65 7.74
CA GLU A 235 -10.99 21.01 7.03
C GLU A 235 -9.81 21.24 7.98
N ARG A 236 -10.00 22.03 9.05
CA ARG A 236 -8.97 22.27 10.06
C ARG A 236 -8.47 20.96 10.69
N CYS A 237 -9.37 20.02 10.97
CA CYS A 237 -8.99 18.71 11.49
C CYS A 237 -8.22 17.89 10.45
N ARG A 238 -8.56 17.96 9.16
CA ARG A 238 -7.76 17.34 8.09
C ARG A 238 -6.34 17.89 8.03
N LEU A 239 -6.17 19.21 8.11
CA LEU A 239 -4.86 19.85 8.10
C LEU A 239 -4.02 19.37 9.29
N MET A 240 -4.58 19.40 10.51
CA MET A 240 -3.89 18.90 11.71
C MET A 240 -3.55 17.41 11.63
N PHE A 241 -4.47 16.59 11.11
CA PHE A 241 -4.25 15.17 10.91
C PHE A 241 -3.11 14.91 9.92
N ASN A 242 -3.08 15.66 8.80
CA ASN A 242 -2.01 15.56 7.82
C ASN A 242 -0.65 15.94 8.43
N ASP A 243 -0.59 16.99 9.24
CA ASP A 243 0.64 17.39 9.93
C ASP A 243 1.11 16.34 10.95
N LEU A 244 0.18 15.75 11.70
CA LEU A 244 0.49 14.64 12.60
C LEU A 244 1.03 13.42 11.84
N VAL A 245 0.42 13.06 10.72
CA VAL A 245 0.87 11.92 9.88
C VAL A 245 2.26 12.20 9.29
N ARG A 246 2.54 13.42 8.82
CA ARG A 246 3.88 13.81 8.34
C ARG A 246 4.92 13.67 9.45
N TRP A 247 4.62 14.19 10.63
CA TRP A 247 5.52 14.06 11.78
C TRP A 247 5.78 12.60 12.17
N ARG A 248 4.75 11.73 12.15
CA ARG A 248 4.91 10.29 12.40
C ARG A 248 5.81 9.63 11.35
N LEU A 249 5.66 10.01 10.08
CA LEU A 249 6.52 9.52 9.00
C LEU A 249 7.97 9.96 9.16
N ASP A 250 8.21 11.21 9.57
CA ASP A 250 9.58 11.70 9.77
C ASP A 250 10.26 11.02 10.97
N LYS A 251 9.51 10.72 12.04
CA LYS A 251 10.00 9.87 13.12
C LYS A 251 10.25 8.43 12.67
N ALA A 252 9.39 7.88 11.82
CA ALA A 252 9.56 6.55 11.27
C ALA A 252 10.84 6.45 10.43
N ASP A 253 11.17 7.47 9.62
CA ASP A 253 12.42 7.53 8.86
C ASP A 253 13.64 7.54 9.78
N GLN A 254 13.62 8.32 10.85
CA GLN A 254 14.71 8.35 11.83
C GLN A 254 14.93 6.97 12.45
N LYS A 255 13.84 6.32 12.88
CA LYS A 255 13.86 4.97 13.45
C LYS A 255 14.37 3.94 12.44
N ASP A 256 13.91 4.00 11.20
CA ASP A 256 14.36 3.11 10.13
C ASP A 256 15.87 3.25 9.87
N LEU A 257 16.37 4.48 9.80
CA LEU A 257 17.80 4.76 9.64
C LEU A 257 18.64 4.15 10.78
N GLU A 258 18.17 4.22 12.03
CA GLU A 258 18.83 3.61 13.18
C GLU A 258 18.85 2.08 13.08
N LEU A 259 17.70 1.47 12.77
CA LEU A 259 17.57 0.02 12.60
C LEU A 259 18.50 -0.49 11.48
N MET A 260 18.53 0.19 10.35
CA MET A 260 19.34 -0.19 9.20
C MET A 260 20.85 0.03 9.44
N LYS A 261 21.23 1.06 10.21
CA LYS A 261 22.63 1.23 10.68
C LYS A 261 23.03 0.10 11.63
N GLY A 262 22.15 -0.30 12.55
CA GLY A 262 22.37 -1.42 13.46
C GLY A 262 22.62 -2.73 12.72
N LEU A 263 21.78 -3.05 11.72
CA LEU A 263 21.93 -4.24 10.87
C LEU A 263 23.24 -4.25 10.08
N ARG A 264 23.69 -3.09 9.56
CA ARG A 264 24.98 -3.00 8.88
C ARG A 264 26.17 -3.25 9.82
N ARG A 265 26.08 -2.78 11.07
CA ARG A 265 27.12 -3.02 12.09
C ARG A 265 27.17 -4.49 12.51
N SER A 266 26.03 -5.15 12.70
CA SER A 266 26.00 -6.58 13.06
C SER A 266 26.54 -7.48 11.95
N ASN A 267 26.33 -7.10 10.69
CA ASN A 267 26.79 -7.88 9.53
C ASN A 267 28.26 -7.61 9.16
N ASN A 268 28.93 -6.65 9.80
CA ASN A 268 30.32 -6.28 9.53
C ASN A 268 31.11 -6.09 10.86
N PRO A 269 31.44 -7.18 11.58
CA PRO A 269 32.07 -7.11 12.91
C PRO A 269 33.52 -6.59 12.93
N SER A 270 34.13 -6.36 11.76
CA SER A 270 35.54 -5.95 11.63
C SER A 270 35.84 -4.49 12.02
N THR A 271 34.85 -3.70 12.47
CA THR A 271 35.07 -2.32 12.95
C THR A 271 35.02 -2.16 14.48
N VAL A 272 34.93 -3.24 15.26
CA VAL A 272 34.78 -3.16 16.74
C VAL A 272 36.11 -3.31 17.50
N ASN A 273 37.20 -3.75 16.86
CA ASN A 273 38.51 -3.91 17.52
C ASN A 273 39.59 -2.98 16.92
N ALA A 274 39.36 -1.67 16.97
CA ALA A 274 40.40 -0.67 16.81
C ALA A 274 40.09 0.51 17.76
N GLY A 275 40.35 0.29 19.04
CA GLY A 275 40.20 1.25 20.14
C GLY A 275 40.86 0.69 21.38
#